data_AF-N0BBB1-F1
#
_entry.id   AF-N0BBB1-F1
#
_cell.length_a   1.000
_cell.length_b   1.000
_cell.length_c   1.000
_cell.angle_alpha   90.00
_cell.angle_beta   90.00
_cell.angle_gamma   90.00
#
_symmetry.space_group_name_H-M   'P 1'
#
loop_
_entity.id
_entity.type
_entity.pdbx_description
1 polymer ?
#
loop_
_entity_poly.entity_id
_entity_poly.type
_entity_poly.pdbx_seq_one_letter_code
_entity_poly.pdbx_strand_id
1 'polypeptide(L)'
;MDGFIHSMDWFGFPFFGFGMLFWWLLFIVIGFLVYRDANERGMNGPLWFILVILPMIGIVFLLLYIVIRESKAEKTPLEILKERYAKGEITKEEYLRMKKELEG
;
A
#
# COMPACT_ATOMS: atom_id res chain seq x y z
N MET A 1 0.94 -38.01 17.18
CA MET A 1 1.63 -37.15 18.15
C MET A 1 1.39 -35.74 17.66
N ASP A 2 0.25 -35.23 18.08
CA ASP A 2 -0.29 -33.94 17.66
C ASP A 2 0.10 -32.94 18.75
N GLY A 3 0.61 -31.76 18.39
CA GLY A 3 0.70 -30.71 19.41
C GLY A 3 1.73 -29.60 19.28
N PHE A 4 2.28 -29.25 18.12
CA PHE A 4 3.11 -28.03 18.03
C PHE A 4 2.96 -27.29 16.70
N ILE A 5 1.72 -27.06 16.28
CA ILE A 5 1.40 -26.11 15.21
C ILE A 5 0.45 -25.05 15.77
N HIS A 6 0.91 -23.80 15.69
CA HIS A 6 0.21 -22.51 15.88
C HIS A 6 -0.20 -22.07 17.30
N SER A 7 0.74 -21.44 18.02
CA SER A 7 0.43 -20.53 19.14
C SER A 7 1.12 -19.16 19.02
N MET A 8 1.49 -18.73 17.81
CA MET A 8 2.06 -17.40 17.56
C MET A 8 1.19 -16.52 16.66
N ASP A 9 -0.12 -16.76 16.63
CA ASP A 9 -1.09 -15.87 15.95
C ASP A 9 -1.73 -14.83 16.89
N TRP A 10 -1.16 -14.61 18.08
CA TRP A 10 -1.69 -13.65 19.07
C TRP A 10 -1.09 -12.23 18.96
N PHE A 11 0.05 -12.09 18.28
CA PHE A 11 0.80 -10.83 18.20
C PHE A 11 1.03 -10.34 16.77
N GLY A 12 0.20 -10.79 15.82
CA GLY A 12 0.11 -10.14 14.52
C GLY A 12 -0.46 -8.73 14.72
N PHE A 13 0.42 -7.73 14.65
CA PHE A 13 0.18 -6.28 14.57
C PHE A 13 -1.31 -5.86 14.72
N PRO A 14 -1.70 -5.03 15.70
CA PRO A 14 -3.11 -4.70 16.02
C PRO A 14 -3.90 -3.99 14.90
N PHE A 15 -3.32 -3.85 13.72
CA PHE A 15 -3.80 -3.04 12.62
C PHE A 15 -4.31 -3.84 11.41
N PHE A 16 -4.31 -5.19 11.37
CA PHE A 16 -4.61 -5.93 10.14
C PHE A 16 -5.70 -7.04 10.22
N GLY A 17 -6.62 -7.01 11.20
CA GLY A 17 -7.71 -8.01 11.32
C GLY A 17 -9.07 -7.43 11.73
N PHE A 18 -10.00 -8.28 12.22
CA PHE A 18 -11.34 -7.85 12.73
C PHE A 18 -11.27 -6.75 13.81
N GLY A 19 -10.15 -6.66 14.55
CA GLY A 19 -9.87 -5.57 15.49
C GLY A 19 -9.67 -4.19 14.83
N MET A 20 -9.45 -4.13 13.51
CA MET A 20 -9.28 -2.87 12.79
C MET A 20 -10.55 -2.01 12.89
N LEU A 21 -11.74 -2.58 12.69
CA LEU A 21 -12.99 -1.80 12.79
C LEU A 21 -13.18 -1.18 14.17
N PHE A 22 -12.77 -1.89 15.23
CA PHE A 22 -12.77 -1.36 16.59
C PHE A 22 -11.83 -0.16 16.71
N TRP A 23 -10.61 -0.26 16.20
CA TRP A 23 -9.66 0.86 16.20
C TRP A 23 -10.15 2.05 15.36
N TRP A 24 -10.77 1.82 14.22
CA TRP A 24 -11.36 2.89 13.39
C TRP A 24 -12.47 3.63 14.14
N LEU A 25 -13.37 2.88 14.79
CA LEU A 25 -14.43 3.47 15.61
C LEU A 25 -13.84 4.23 16.80
N LEU A 26 -12.81 3.69 17.46
CA LEU A 26 -12.11 4.36 18.55
C LEU A 26 -11.50 5.70 18.09
N PHE A 27 -10.80 5.73 16.94
CA PHE A 27 -10.22 6.95 16.39
C PHE A 27 -11.29 7.99 16.03
N ILE A 28 -12.44 7.56 15.50
CA ILE A 28 -13.56 8.46 15.22
C ILE A 28 -14.12 9.04 16.52
N VAL A 29 -14.31 8.21 17.55
CA VAL A 29 -14.79 8.66 18.88
C VAL A 29 -13.80 9.64 19.50
N ILE A 30 -12.50 9.32 19.51
CA ILE A 30 -11.44 10.20 20.02
C ILE A 30 -11.41 11.51 19.24
N GLY A 31 -11.46 11.44 17.90
CA GLY A 31 -11.51 12.63 17.05
C GLY A 31 -12.70 13.51 17.43
N PHE A 32 -13.89 12.93 17.57
CA PHE A 32 -15.09 13.66 17.97
C PHE A 32 -14.97 14.29 19.37
N LEU A 33 -14.39 13.59 20.34
CA LEU A 33 -14.14 14.12 21.68
C LEU A 33 -13.15 15.29 21.64
N VAL A 34 -12.06 15.16 20.87
CA VAL A 34 -11.05 16.21 20.69
C VAL A 34 -11.65 17.42 19.96
N TYR A 35 -12.49 17.20 18.95
CA TYR A 35 -13.22 18.27 18.28
C TYR A 35 -14.08 19.07 19.26
N ARG A 36 -14.82 18.36 20.12
CA ARG A 36 -15.68 19.00 21.14
C ARG A 36 -14.84 19.78 22.15
N ASP A 37 -13.81 19.15 22.72
CA ASP A 37 -12.91 19.78 23.70
C ASP A 37 -12.20 21.01 23.12
N ALA A 38 -11.74 20.95 21.87
CA ALA A 38 -11.12 22.10 21.21
C ALA A 38 -12.10 23.26 21.02
N ASN A 39 -13.36 23.00 20.61
CA ASN A 39 -14.37 24.04 20.51
C ASN A 39 -14.76 24.62 21.88
N GLU A 40 -14.84 23.79 22.93
CA GLU A 40 -15.08 24.23 24.32
C GLU A 40 -13.97 25.15 24.83
N ARG A 41 -12.72 24.91 24.40
CA ARG A 41 -11.56 25.77 24.69
C ARG A 41 -11.48 27.02 23.82
N GLY A 42 -12.46 27.27 22.94
CA GLY A 42 -12.45 28.39 22.00
C GLY A 42 -11.39 28.26 20.89
N MET A 43 -10.87 27.05 20.66
CA MET A 43 -9.92 26.74 19.59
C MET A 43 -10.68 26.28 18.33
N ASN A 44 -9.96 26.16 17.20
CA ASN A 44 -10.54 25.64 15.97
C ASN A 44 -10.66 24.11 16.03
N GLY A 45 -11.83 23.61 16.44
CA GLY A 45 -12.10 22.17 16.55
C GLY A 45 -11.84 21.36 15.28
N PRO A 46 -12.22 21.81 14.07
CA PRO A 46 -11.89 21.11 12.83
C PRO A 46 -10.38 20.87 12.63
N LEU A 47 -9.52 21.84 12.96
CA LEU A 47 -8.07 21.65 12.85
C LEU A 47 -7.57 20.54 13.78
N TRP A 48 -8.03 20.52 15.03
CA TRP A 48 -7.66 19.48 15.99
C TRP A 48 -8.20 18.10 15.62
N PHE A 49 -9.41 18.03 15.05
CA PHE A 49 -9.97 16.80 14.50
C PHE A 49 -9.10 16.23 13.37
N ILE A 50 -8.68 17.07 12.43
CA ILE A 50 -7.81 16.66 11.31
C ILE A 50 -6.48 16.13 11.84
N LEU A 51 -5.87 16.76 12.85
CA LEU A 51 -4.61 16.28 13.44
C LEU A 51 -4.73 14.85 14.01
N VAL A 52 -5.88 14.50 14.59
CA VAL A 52 -6.15 13.15 15.11
C VAL A 52 -6.33 12.13 13.98
N ILE A 53 -6.97 12.52 12.88
CA ILE A 53 -7.28 11.62 11.75
C ILE A 53 -6.11 11.52 10.75
N LEU A 54 -5.22 12.52 10.69
CA LEU A 54 -4.07 12.57 9.79
C LEU A 54 -3.19 11.31 9.79
N PRO A 55 -2.78 10.73 10.95
CA PRO A 55 -1.99 9.50 10.95
C PRO A 55 -2.73 8.30 10.34
N MET A 56 -4.05 8.19 10.55
CA MET A 56 -4.86 7.14 9.92
C MET A 56 -4.86 7.26 8.39
N ILE A 57 -5.10 8.48 7.89
CA ILE A 57 -5.05 8.77 6.45
C ILE A 57 -3.66 8.47 5.89
N GLY A 58 -2.61 8.88 6.58
CA GLY A 58 -1.22 8.62 6.18
C GLY A 58 -0.90 7.14 6.02
N ILE A 59 -1.36 6.29 6.95
CA ILE A 59 -1.19 4.83 6.85
C ILE A 59 -1.93 4.27 5.63
N VAL A 60 -3.18 4.70 5.38
CA VAL A 60 -3.94 4.26 4.19
C VAL A 60 -3.22 4.66 2.90
N PHE A 61 -2.74 5.90 2.81
CA PHE A 61 -1.96 6.36 1.65
C PHE A 61 -0.65 5.60 1.48
N LEU A 62 0.04 5.24 2.56
CA LEU A 62 1.27 4.45 2.49
C LEU A 62 0.99 3.03 1.98
N LEU A 63 -0.10 2.40 2.45
CA LEU A 63 -0.53 1.09 1.94
C LEU A 63 -0.88 1.18 0.46
N LEU A 64 -1.65 2.18 0.04
CA LEU A 64 -1.95 2.43 -1.37
C LEU A 64 -0.68 2.67 -2.19
N TYR A 65 0.26 3.44 -1.67
CA TYR A 65 1.54 3.71 -2.33
C TYR A 65 2.31 2.41 -2.57
N ILE A 66 2.38 1.53 -1.58
CA ILE A 66 3.07 0.23 -1.71
C ILE A 66 2.36 -0.64 -2.77
N VAL A 67 1.03 -0.74 -2.70
CA VAL A 67 0.24 -1.53 -3.65
C VAL A 67 0.38 -1.00 -5.08
N ILE A 68 0.35 0.32 -5.27
CA ILE A 68 0.49 0.94 -6.60
C ILE A 68 1.93 0.79 -7.11
N ARG A 69 2.93 0.88 -6.22
CA ARG A 69 4.35 0.80 -6.56
C ARG A 69 4.74 -0.54 -7.18
N GLU A 70 4.14 -1.65 -6.76
CA GLU A 70 4.45 -2.99 -7.29
C GLU A 70 4.10 -3.16 -8.78
N SER A 71 3.32 -2.25 -9.37
CA SER A 71 2.98 -2.30 -10.80
C SER A 71 4.11 -1.89 -11.76
N LYS A 72 5.25 -1.39 -11.25
CA LYS A 72 6.50 -1.39 -12.05
C LYS A 72 7.13 -2.78 -12.00
N ALA A 73 6.47 -3.74 -12.64
CA ALA A 73 7.07 -5.03 -12.93
C ALA A 73 8.41 -4.79 -13.64
N GLU A 74 9.47 -5.41 -13.14
CA GLU A 74 10.75 -5.51 -13.84
C GLU A 74 10.47 -6.20 -15.18
N LYS A 75 10.45 -5.42 -16.27
CA LYS A 75 10.22 -6.00 -17.59
C LYS A 75 11.36 -6.95 -17.89
N THR A 76 11.02 -8.17 -18.27
CA THR A 76 12.04 -9.13 -18.72
C THR A 76 12.77 -8.57 -19.94
N PRO A 77 14.03 -8.96 -20.20
CA PRO A 77 14.75 -8.54 -21.41
C PRO A 77 13.95 -8.76 -22.70
N LEU A 78 13.17 -9.84 -22.76
CA LEU A 78 12.24 -10.16 -23.85
C LEU A 78 11.10 -9.13 -23.99
N GLU A 79 10.50 -8.69 -22.89
CA GLU A 79 9.44 -7.67 -22.90
C GLU A 79 9.96 -6.30 -23.34
N ILE A 80 11.17 -5.93 -22.90
CA ILE A 80 11.86 -4.71 -23.36
C ILE A 80 12.10 -4.80 -24.86
N LEU A 81 12.60 -5.93 -25.36
CA LEU A 81 12.87 -6.15 -26.78
C LEU A 81 11.57 -6.07 -27.62
N LYS A 82 10.49 -6.67 -27.14
CA LYS A 82 9.16 -6.63 -27.79
C LYS A 82 8.60 -5.21 -27.84
N GLU A 83 8.77 -4.43 -26.76
CA GLU A 83 8.34 -3.03 -26.72
C GLU A 83 9.10 -2.17 -27.73
N ARG A 84 10.43 -2.33 -27.83
CA ARG A 84 11.25 -1.59 -28.81
C ARG A 84 10.85 -1.93 -30.25
N TYR A 85 10.57 -3.21 -30.52
CA TYR A 85 10.05 -3.62 -31.83
C TYR A 85 8.67 -3.01 -32.11
N ALA A 86 7.76 -3.00 -31.13
CA ALA A 86 6.43 -2.40 -31.27
C ALA A 86 6.48 -0.87 -31.47
N LYS A 87 7.48 -0.19 -30.89
CA LYS A 87 7.75 1.24 -31.11
C LYS A 87 8.43 1.54 -32.45
N GLY A 88 8.91 0.51 -33.16
CA GLY A 88 9.67 0.67 -34.40
C GLY A 88 11.12 1.12 -34.21
N GLU A 89 11.67 0.98 -33.00
CA GLU A 89 13.06 1.36 -32.68
C GLU A 89 14.08 0.32 -33.18
N ILE A 90 13.64 -0.91 -33.44
CA ILE A 90 14.46 -2.01 -33.96
C ILE A 90 13.74 -2.74 -35.09
N THR A 91 14.50 -3.34 -36.01
CA THR A 91 13.93 -4.13 -37.11
C THR A 91 13.49 -5.51 -36.65
N LYS A 92 12.69 -6.19 -37.49
CA LYS A 92 12.28 -7.58 -37.23
C LYS A 92 13.46 -8.54 -37.15
N GLU A 93 14.51 -8.30 -37.95
CA GLU A 93 15.72 -9.14 -37.94
C GLU A 93 16.49 -8.99 -36.62
N GLU A 94 16.66 -7.75 -36.14
CA GLU A 94 17.32 -7.45 -34.88
C GLU A 94 16.56 -8.06 -33.70
N TYR A 95 15.22 -7.92 -33.70
CA TYR A 95 14.35 -8.55 -32.71
C TYR A 95 14.54 -10.08 -32.69
N LEU A 96 14.49 -10.75 -33.84
CA LEU A 96 14.59 -12.22 -33.91
C LEU A 96 15.98 -12.74 -33.50
N ARG A 97 17.06 -12.02 -33.81
CA ARG A 97 18.42 -12.38 -33.39
C ARG A 97 18.55 -12.32 -31.87
N MET A 98 18.23 -11.18 -31.28
CA MET A 98 18.35 -10.97 -29.83
C MET A 98 17.37 -11.84 -29.04
N LYS A 99 16.17 -12.12 -29.58
CA LYS A 99 15.22 -13.06 -29.00
C LYS A 99 15.83 -14.46 -28.85
N LYS A 100 16.51 -14.97 -29.90
CA LYS A 100 17.14 -16.30 -29.86
C LYS A 100 18.29 -16.37 -28.87
N GLU A 101 19.06 -15.29 -28.72
CA GLU A 101 20.15 -15.20 -27.72
C GLU A 101 19.62 -15.20 -26.28
N LEU A 102 18.42 -14.65 -26.06
CA LEU A 102 17.78 -14.61 -24.73
C LEU A 102 17.01 -15.89 -24.37
N GLU A 103 16.59 -16.68 -25.36
CA GLU A 103 15.87 -17.96 -25.18
C GLU A 103 16.80 -19.19 -25.21
N GLY A 104 18.04 -19.04 -25.68
CA GLY A 104 19.05 -20.10 -25.78
C GLY A 104 19.93 -20.21 -24.55
#